data_AF-A0A6P0XS42-F1
#
_entry.id   AF-A0A6P0XS42-F1
#
_cell.length_a   1.000
_cell.length_b   1.000
_cell.length_c   1.000
_cell.angle_alpha   90.00
_cell.angle_beta   90.00
_cell.angle_gamma   90.00
#
_symmetry.space_group_name_H-M   'P 1'
#
loop_
_entity.id
_entity.type
_entity.pdbx_description
1 polymer ?
#
loop_
_entity_poly.entity_id
_entity_poly.type
_entity_poly.pdbx_seq_one_letter_code
_entity_poly.pdbx_strand_id
1 'polypeptide(L)'
;SISTAKEDLIYPDWMAGNWNVKSTLIDMVAPLAPEIVTPGFENNRKYLHKSVNFKVRFIKLEPNLNIEEISQQKLINLPIYWSNQKLDLPPKAVIADREFNGLNIGKALLGDDAILSVKIDQNNPNLQTTILRDNLELISVITSRASEQLKPDNFITCEITQQLFQGETMIYLNEVETTTDYHHIIDENQGEIIEANQITAIYLSPQDPDYFVAGNHPVALYRYQLELLPLVEE
;
A
#
# COMPACT_ATOMS: atom_id res chain seq x y z
N SER A 1 -2.09 10.28 16.29
CA SER A 1 -3.12 10.97 15.50
C SER A 1 -2.71 10.96 14.04
N ILE A 2 -3.65 10.69 13.12
CA ILE A 2 -3.40 10.71 11.68
C ILE A 2 -3.13 12.15 11.23
N SER A 3 -2.09 12.36 10.43
CA SER A 3 -1.70 13.67 9.91
C SER A 3 -1.73 13.69 8.38
N THR A 4 -1.86 14.88 7.80
CA THR A 4 -1.78 15.06 6.35
C THR A 4 -0.46 14.51 5.83
N ALA A 5 -0.52 13.67 4.80
CA ALA A 5 0.67 13.08 4.20
C ALA A 5 1.47 14.17 3.46
N LYS A 6 2.60 14.61 4.04
CA LYS A 6 3.54 15.56 3.43
C LYS A 6 4.81 14.88 2.91
N GLU A 7 5.19 13.79 3.56
CA GLU A 7 6.42 13.03 3.34
C GLU A 7 6.08 11.54 3.22
N ASP A 8 7.07 10.72 2.88
CA ASP A 8 6.85 9.27 2.77
C ASP A 8 6.75 8.59 4.15
N LEU A 9 6.25 7.35 4.16
CA LEU A 9 6.11 6.54 5.37
C LEU A 9 7.46 5.89 5.64
N ILE A 10 8.03 6.20 6.80
CA ILE A 10 9.33 5.66 7.23
C ILE A 10 9.07 4.40 8.04
N TYR A 11 9.66 3.30 7.57
CA TYR A 11 9.60 1.99 8.20
C TYR A 11 10.83 1.75 9.10
N PRO A 12 10.74 0.82 10.07
CA PRO A 12 11.90 0.39 10.85
C PRO A 12 12.99 -0.25 10.00
N ASP A 13 14.24 -0.23 10.50
CA ASP A 13 15.41 -0.77 9.81
C ASP A 13 15.26 -2.23 9.38
N TRP A 14 14.55 -3.05 10.17
CA TRP A 14 14.32 -4.48 9.90
C TRP A 14 13.36 -4.74 8.73
N MET A 15 12.65 -3.73 8.23
CA MET A 15 11.85 -3.91 7.00
C MET A 15 12.68 -3.83 5.73
N ALA A 16 13.89 -3.26 5.78
CA ALA A 16 14.69 -3.06 4.59
C ALA A 16 15.00 -4.40 3.90
N GLY A 17 14.80 -4.45 2.58
CA GLY A 17 15.09 -5.64 1.79
C GLY A 17 14.00 -5.97 0.78
N ASN A 18 14.15 -7.14 0.16
CA ASN A 18 13.17 -7.72 -0.74
C ASN A 18 12.47 -8.87 -0.01
N TRP A 19 11.15 -8.94 -0.12
CA TRP A 19 10.33 -9.91 0.59
C TRP A 19 9.37 -10.62 -0.36
N ASN A 20 9.24 -11.92 -0.19
CA ASN A 20 8.08 -12.67 -0.68
C ASN A 20 6.97 -12.55 0.36
N VAL A 21 5.88 -11.89 -0.02
CA VAL A 21 4.69 -11.72 0.81
C VAL A 21 3.69 -12.80 0.45
N LYS A 22 3.16 -13.47 1.45
CA LYS A 22 1.95 -14.28 1.38
C LYS A 22 0.83 -13.52 2.08
N SER A 23 -0.15 -13.04 1.32
CA SER A 23 -1.32 -12.33 1.83
C SER A 23 -2.54 -13.22 1.77
N THR A 24 -3.21 -13.43 2.92
CA THR A 24 -4.41 -14.27 3.00
C THR A 24 -5.58 -13.44 3.51
N LEU A 25 -6.65 -13.34 2.73
CA LEU A 25 -7.90 -12.74 3.18
C LEU A 25 -8.58 -13.68 4.17
N ILE A 26 -8.60 -13.33 5.46
CA ILE A 26 -9.12 -14.19 6.53
C ILE A 26 -10.54 -13.83 6.96
N ASP A 27 -10.97 -12.60 6.72
CA ASP A 27 -12.33 -12.15 7.06
C ASP A 27 -12.80 -11.00 6.16
N MET A 28 -14.12 -10.88 5.99
CA MET A 28 -14.76 -9.78 5.27
C MET A 28 -16.11 -9.43 5.90
N VAL A 29 -16.32 -8.14 6.14
CA VAL A 29 -17.56 -7.62 6.75
C VAL A 29 -18.09 -6.46 5.91
N ALA A 30 -19.40 -6.44 5.67
CA ALA A 30 -20.11 -5.29 5.13
C ALA A 30 -20.98 -4.70 6.27
N PRO A 31 -20.47 -3.72 7.04
CA PRO A 31 -21.10 -3.29 8.30
C PRO A 31 -22.50 -2.69 8.13
N LEU A 32 -22.78 -2.16 6.94
CA LEU A 32 -24.03 -1.47 6.62
C LEU A 32 -24.96 -2.33 5.74
N ALA A 33 -24.71 -3.63 5.64
CA ALA A 33 -25.61 -4.56 4.95
C ALA A 33 -26.85 -4.88 5.81
N PRO A 34 -28.02 -5.11 5.18
CA PRO A 34 -28.24 -5.18 3.73
C PRO A 34 -28.47 -3.82 3.04
N GLU A 35 -28.54 -2.72 3.79
CA GLU A 35 -28.91 -1.40 3.27
C GLU A 35 -27.90 -0.87 2.24
N ILE A 36 -26.61 -1.06 2.48
CA ILE A 36 -25.52 -0.66 1.57
C ILE A 36 -24.58 -1.84 1.39
N VAL A 37 -24.45 -2.31 0.15
CA VAL A 37 -23.48 -3.36 -0.25
C VAL A 37 -22.78 -2.92 -1.54
N THR A 38 -21.46 -2.96 -1.54
CA THR A 38 -20.68 -2.62 -2.73
C THR A 38 -20.48 -3.84 -3.64
N PRO A 39 -20.46 -3.69 -4.97
CA PRO A 39 -20.12 -4.79 -5.88
C PRO A 39 -18.74 -5.40 -5.58
N GLY A 40 -17.80 -4.59 -5.10
CA GLY A 40 -16.47 -5.03 -4.69
C GLY A 40 -16.51 -6.05 -3.55
N PHE A 41 -17.43 -5.91 -2.60
CA PHE A 41 -17.54 -6.83 -1.46
C PHE A 41 -17.84 -8.26 -1.91
N GLU A 42 -18.90 -8.46 -2.71
CA GLU A 42 -19.28 -9.80 -3.17
C GLU A 42 -18.24 -10.40 -4.13
N ASN A 43 -17.64 -9.59 -5.00
CA ASN A 43 -16.57 -10.05 -5.89
C ASN A 43 -15.33 -10.55 -5.15
N ASN A 44 -15.05 -10.02 -3.95
CA ASN A 44 -13.92 -10.44 -3.13
C ASN A 44 -14.16 -11.76 -2.41
N ARG A 45 -15.41 -12.22 -2.24
CA ARG A 45 -15.77 -13.46 -1.54
C ARG A 45 -15.02 -14.68 -2.08
N LYS A 46 -14.72 -14.70 -3.39
CA LYS A 46 -13.96 -15.78 -4.04
C LYS A 46 -12.51 -15.91 -3.56
N TYR A 47 -11.95 -14.89 -2.90
CA TYR A 47 -10.60 -14.86 -2.34
C TYR A 47 -10.57 -15.16 -0.84
N LEU A 48 -11.72 -15.29 -0.16
CA LEU A 48 -11.77 -15.59 1.26
C LEU A 48 -11.06 -16.94 1.53
N HIS A 49 -10.15 -16.92 2.50
CA HIS A 49 -9.22 -17.99 2.88
C HIS A 49 -8.25 -18.45 1.79
N LYS A 50 -8.07 -17.65 0.72
CA LYS A 50 -7.05 -17.91 -0.29
C LYS A 50 -5.87 -16.98 -0.08
N SER A 51 -4.68 -17.55 -0.21
CA SER A 51 -3.43 -16.80 -0.19
C SER A 51 -3.07 -16.34 -1.60
N VAL A 52 -2.56 -15.13 -1.70
CA VAL A 52 -1.94 -14.56 -2.89
C VAL A 52 -0.51 -14.21 -2.54
N ASN A 53 0.43 -14.57 -3.42
CA ASN A 53 1.85 -14.32 -3.20
C ASN A 53 2.35 -13.24 -4.14
N PHE A 54 3.16 -12.31 -3.63
CA PHE A 54 3.77 -11.25 -4.43
C PHE A 54 5.07 -10.78 -3.79
N LYS A 55 5.91 -10.12 -4.59
CA LYS A 55 7.16 -9.53 -4.12
C LYS A 55 6.93 -8.09 -3.68
N VAL A 56 7.56 -7.70 -2.58
CA VAL A 56 7.68 -6.29 -2.18
C VAL A 56 9.13 -5.96 -1.87
N ARG A 57 9.43 -4.68 -1.90
CA ARG A 57 10.75 -4.12 -1.62
C ARG A 57 10.60 -2.89 -0.74
N PHE A 58 11.49 -2.81 0.24
CA PHE A 58 11.71 -1.65 1.08
C PHE A 58 13.18 -1.25 0.97
N ILE A 59 13.42 0.03 0.71
CA ILE A 59 14.72 0.57 0.34
C ILE A 59 15.26 1.34 1.53
N LYS A 60 16.49 0.99 1.92
CA LYS A 60 17.25 1.75 2.91
C LYS A 60 17.92 2.94 2.23
N LEU A 61 17.59 4.14 2.67
CA LEU A 61 18.23 5.38 2.25
C LEU A 61 19.36 5.68 3.23
N GLU A 62 20.59 5.72 2.70
CA GLU A 62 21.78 6.08 3.46
C GLU A 62 22.00 7.61 3.43
N PRO A 63 22.51 8.22 4.51
CA PRO A 63 22.50 9.67 4.72
C PRO A 63 23.41 10.46 3.78
N ASN A 64 24.28 9.77 3.04
CA ASN A 64 25.31 10.36 2.21
C ASN A 64 25.12 10.10 0.70
N LEU A 65 24.03 9.44 0.30
CA LEU A 65 23.74 9.26 -1.12
C LEU A 65 23.22 10.59 -1.68
N ASN A 66 23.91 11.11 -2.70
CA ASN A 66 23.35 12.22 -3.46
C ASN A 66 22.16 11.69 -4.29
N ILE A 67 21.14 12.51 -4.54
CA ILE A 67 19.93 12.07 -5.24
C ILE A 67 20.21 11.65 -6.70
N GLU A 68 21.30 12.13 -7.30
CA GLU A 68 21.78 11.63 -8.59
C GLU A 68 22.30 10.19 -8.50
N GLU A 69 22.93 9.78 -7.41
CA GLU A 69 23.39 8.40 -7.19
C GLU A 69 22.22 7.43 -6.97
N ILE A 70 21.16 7.86 -6.28
CA ILE A 70 19.96 7.03 -6.08
C ILE A 70 19.20 6.80 -7.39
N SER A 71 19.11 7.84 -8.23
CA SER A 71 18.50 7.76 -9.56
C SER A 71 19.39 7.05 -10.59
N GLN A 72 20.72 7.21 -10.52
CA GLN A 72 21.70 6.54 -11.40
C GLN A 72 21.88 5.06 -11.08
N GLN A 73 21.65 4.62 -9.84
CA GLN A 73 21.59 3.20 -9.51
C GLN A 73 20.43 2.46 -10.20
N LYS A 74 19.55 3.15 -10.95
CA LYS A 74 18.39 2.58 -11.68
C LYS A 74 17.43 1.80 -10.79
N LEU A 75 17.50 1.98 -9.48
CA LEU A 75 16.68 1.24 -8.53
C LEU A 75 15.29 1.87 -8.38
N ILE A 76 15.12 3.18 -8.69
CA ILE A 76 13.88 3.92 -8.42
C ILE A 76 13.79 5.20 -9.27
N ASN A 77 12.60 5.55 -9.76
CA ASN A 77 12.27 6.90 -10.22
C ASN A 77 11.85 7.74 -9.00
N LEU A 78 12.78 8.49 -8.41
CA LEU A 78 12.46 9.34 -7.27
C LEU A 78 11.78 10.66 -7.71
N PRO A 79 10.80 11.17 -6.94
CA PRO A 79 10.18 12.46 -7.20
C PRO A 79 11.17 13.65 -7.15
N ILE A 80 11.10 14.53 -8.16
CA ILE A 80 11.77 15.86 -8.25
C ILE A 80 11.49 16.74 -7.01
N TYR A 81 10.36 16.61 -6.32
CA TYR A 81 10.16 17.33 -5.05
C TYR A 81 11.26 17.01 -4.02
N TRP A 82 11.81 15.79 -4.05
CA TRP A 82 12.93 15.39 -3.20
C TRP A 82 14.27 15.95 -3.69
N SER A 83 14.41 16.33 -4.96
CA SER A 83 15.67 16.88 -5.51
C SER A 83 15.95 18.32 -5.09
N ASN A 84 14.91 19.11 -4.81
CA ASN A 84 15.02 20.56 -4.54
C ASN A 84 14.81 20.94 -3.07
N GLN A 85 14.47 19.98 -2.21
CA GLN A 85 14.44 20.15 -0.76
C GLN A 85 15.37 19.13 -0.12
N LYS A 86 16.20 19.58 0.83
CA LYS A 86 16.94 18.69 1.70
C LYS A 86 15.91 17.90 2.49
N LEU A 87 15.66 16.66 2.08
CA LEU A 87 14.72 15.76 2.75
C LEU A 87 15.21 15.66 4.21
N ASP A 88 14.41 16.13 5.17
CA ASP A 88 14.74 16.02 6.60
C ASP A 88 14.46 14.60 7.09
N LEU A 89 14.91 13.62 6.30
CA LEU A 89 14.86 12.22 6.70
C LEU A 89 15.84 12.01 7.83
N PRO A 90 15.49 11.15 8.80
CA PRO A 90 16.48 10.65 9.73
C PRO A 90 17.66 10.04 8.94
N PRO A 91 18.88 10.04 9.52
CA PRO A 91 20.09 9.58 8.85
C PRO A 91 20.02 8.16 8.26
N LYS A 92 19.04 7.36 8.68
CA LYS A 92 18.67 6.09 8.07
C LYS A 92 17.16 6.08 7.97
N ALA A 93 16.64 5.96 6.75
CA ALA A 93 15.20 5.84 6.52
C ALA A 93 14.95 4.63 5.63
N VAL A 94 13.99 3.79 6.01
CA VAL A 94 13.49 2.72 5.15
C VAL A 94 12.17 3.17 4.55
N ILE A 95 12.06 3.14 3.21
CA ILE A 95 10.84 3.53 2.49
C ILE A 95 10.36 2.38 1.60
N ALA A 96 9.07 2.32 1.31
CA ALA A 96 8.52 1.33 0.39
C ALA A 96 8.83 1.70 -1.07
N ASP A 97 9.28 0.74 -1.88
CA ASP A 97 9.35 0.91 -3.33
C ASP A 97 7.94 0.78 -3.93
N ARG A 98 7.17 1.86 -3.89
CA ARG A 98 5.74 1.82 -4.23
C ARG A 98 5.44 1.49 -5.69
N GLU A 99 6.31 1.87 -6.62
CA GLU A 99 6.17 1.45 -8.03
C GLU A 99 6.33 -0.07 -8.15
N PHE A 100 7.41 -0.62 -7.57
CA PHE A 100 7.65 -2.06 -7.58
C PHE A 100 6.55 -2.82 -6.83
N ASN A 101 6.20 -2.38 -5.62
CA ASN A 101 5.22 -3.03 -4.75
C ASN A 101 3.84 -3.01 -5.39
N GLY A 102 3.39 -1.84 -5.85
CA GLY A 102 2.09 -1.67 -6.50
C GLY A 102 1.96 -2.55 -7.74
N LEU A 103 3.01 -2.62 -8.57
CA LEU A 103 3.02 -3.47 -9.76
C LEU A 103 2.90 -4.94 -9.40
N ASN A 104 3.73 -5.44 -8.47
CA ASN A 104 3.72 -6.85 -8.09
C ASN A 104 2.42 -7.27 -7.38
N ILE A 105 1.86 -6.41 -6.52
CA ILE A 105 0.55 -6.63 -5.89
C ILE A 105 -0.54 -6.72 -6.97
N GLY A 106 -0.56 -5.75 -7.90
CA GLY A 106 -1.55 -5.72 -8.97
C GLY A 106 -1.46 -6.96 -9.86
N LYS A 107 -0.25 -7.41 -10.22
CA LYS A 107 -0.06 -8.62 -11.02
C LYS A 107 -0.59 -9.87 -10.32
N ALA A 108 -0.34 -9.99 -9.01
CA ALA A 108 -0.77 -11.15 -8.25
C ALA A 108 -2.30 -11.20 -8.04
N LEU A 109 -2.96 -10.04 -7.93
CA LEU A 109 -4.42 -9.96 -7.71
C LEU A 109 -5.24 -9.94 -9.00
N LEU A 110 -4.77 -9.23 -10.02
CA LEU A 110 -5.50 -8.97 -11.27
C LEU A 110 -4.99 -9.83 -12.44
N GLY A 111 -3.80 -10.41 -12.30
CA GLY A 111 -3.07 -11.11 -13.37
C GLY A 111 -2.03 -10.21 -14.03
N ASP A 112 -0.95 -10.82 -14.54
CA ASP A 112 0.20 -10.15 -15.19
C ASP A 112 -0.18 -9.20 -16.32
N ASP A 113 -1.32 -9.53 -16.92
CA ASP A 113 -1.83 -9.04 -18.17
C ASP A 113 -2.79 -7.84 -17.97
N ALA A 114 -3.35 -7.72 -16.77
CA ALA A 114 -4.36 -6.72 -16.41
C ALA A 114 -3.74 -5.40 -15.92
N ILE A 115 -2.52 -5.45 -15.36
CA ILE A 115 -1.77 -4.27 -14.92
C ILE A 115 -0.57 -4.04 -15.83
N LEU A 116 -0.52 -2.86 -16.45
CA LEU A 116 0.51 -2.52 -17.43
C LEU A 116 1.69 -1.81 -16.78
N SER A 117 1.42 -0.87 -15.87
CA SER A 117 2.47 -0.16 -15.14
C SER A 117 1.95 0.51 -13.87
N VAL A 118 2.88 0.83 -12.97
CA VAL A 118 2.65 1.72 -11.83
C VAL A 118 3.72 2.80 -11.87
N LYS A 119 3.31 4.05 -11.65
CA LYS A 119 4.18 5.22 -11.65
C LYS A 119 3.88 6.10 -10.45
N ILE A 120 4.91 6.62 -9.80
CA ILE A 120 4.80 7.67 -8.80
C ILE A 120 5.01 9.02 -9.48
N ASP A 121 4.17 10.00 -9.15
CA ASP A 121 4.31 11.35 -9.68
C ASP A 121 5.60 11.99 -9.17
N GLN A 122 6.32 12.65 -10.09
CA GLN A 122 7.62 13.22 -9.76
C GLN A 122 7.52 14.46 -8.87
N ASN A 123 6.39 15.15 -8.82
CA ASN A 123 6.22 16.34 -8.01
C ASN A 123 5.43 16.06 -6.73
N ASN A 124 4.83 14.87 -6.63
CA ASN A 124 4.02 14.45 -5.49
C ASN A 124 4.20 12.95 -5.19
N PRO A 125 5.05 12.55 -4.21
CA PRO A 125 5.24 11.14 -3.84
C PRO A 125 3.97 10.43 -3.39
N ASN A 126 2.94 11.19 -2.98
CA ASN A 126 1.68 10.62 -2.51
C ASN A 126 0.72 10.29 -3.66
N LEU A 127 1.02 10.77 -4.87
CA LEU A 127 0.26 10.50 -6.09
C LEU A 127 0.89 9.33 -6.86
N GLN A 128 0.10 8.28 -7.03
CA GLN A 128 0.47 7.08 -7.78
C GLN A 128 -0.56 6.86 -8.90
N THR A 129 -0.08 6.62 -10.11
CA THR A 129 -0.92 6.25 -11.24
C THR A 129 -0.65 4.80 -11.63
N THR A 130 -1.71 4.00 -11.65
CA THR A 130 -1.68 2.62 -12.12
C THR A 130 -2.39 2.54 -13.45
N ILE A 131 -1.68 2.11 -14.49
CA ILE A 131 -2.26 1.89 -15.81
C ILE A 131 -2.68 0.42 -15.90
N LEU A 132 -3.97 0.21 -16.13
CA LEU A 132 -4.59 -1.10 -16.33
C LEU A 132 -4.86 -1.31 -17.83
N ARG A 133 -5.25 -2.52 -18.20
CA ARG A 133 -5.72 -2.82 -19.55
C ARG A 133 -6.96 -1.99 -19.92
N ASP A 134 -7.26 -1.89 -21.21
CA ASP A 134 -8.45 -1.25 -21.77
C ASP A 134 -8.53 0.26 -21.46
N ASN A 135 -7.38 0.92 -21.39
CA ASN A 135 -7.23 2.35 -21.06
C ASN A 135 -7.88 2.74 -19.72
N LEU A 136 -7.95 1.79 -18.79
CA LEU A 136 -8.37 2.07 -17.41
C LEU A 136 -7.18 2.58 -16.61
N GLU A 137 -7.41 3.64 -15.86
CA GLU A 137 -6.42 4.22 -14.96
C GLU A 137 -6.95 4.21 -13.53
N LEU A 138 -6.09 3.88 -12.58
CA LEU A 138 -6.33 4.08 -11.16
C LEU A 138 -5.33 5.12 -10.65
N ILE A 139 -5.86 6.30 -10.32
CA ILE A 139 -5.11 7.37 -9.67
C ILE A 139 -5.33 7.24 -8.16
N SER A 140 -4.25 7.02 -7.41
CA SER A 140 -4.27 6.87 -5.96
C SER A 140 -3.51 8.01 -5.29
N VAL A 141 -4.16 8.72 -4.36
CA VAL A 141 -3.57 9.82 -3.61
C VAL A 141 -3.60 9.50 -2.13
N ILE A 142 -2.44 9.36 -1.50
CA ILE A 142 -2.37 9.22 -0.04
C ILE A 142 -2.62 10.61 0.57
N THR A 143 -3.77 10.77 1.24
CA THR A 143 -4.19 12.04 1.83
C THR A 143 -3.69 12.19 3.25
N SER A 144 -3.61 11.08 3.98
CA SER A 144 -3.19 11.07 5.38
C SER A 144 -2.46 9.79 5.74
N ARG A 145 -1.58 9.88 6.75
CA ARG A 145 -0.91 8.70 7.32
C ARG A 145 -0.57 8.87 8.80
N ALA A 146 -0.30 7.74 9.44
CA ALA A 146 0.30 7.65 10.76
C ALA A 146 1.18 6.41 10.83
N SER A 147 2.20 6.47 11.69
CA SER A 147 2.89 5.29 12.16
C SER A 147 3.15 5.38 13.65
N GLU A 148 3.28 4.22 14.27
CA GLU A 148 3.61 4.09 15.68
C GLU A 148 4.49 2.86 15.87
N GLN A 149 5.53 3.00 16.69
CA GLN A 149 6.38 1.89 17.11
C GLN A 149 6.20 1.70 18.61
N LEU A 150 5.41 0.69 18.99
CA LEU A 150 5.12 0.40 20.40
C LEU A 150 6.28 -0.34 21.07
N LYS A 151 6.98 -1.19 20.32
CA LYS A 151 8.11 -2.02 20.77
C LYS A 151 9.16 -2.14 19.64
N PRO A 152 10.41 -2.52 19.94
CA PRO A 152 11.45 -2.66 18.90
C PRO A 152 11.07 -3.61 17.75
N ASP A 153 10.28 -4.64 18.07
CA ASP A 153 9.81 -5.72 17.19
C ASP A 153 8.40 -5.50 16.65
N ASN A 154 7.76 -4.35 16.92
CA ASN A 154 6.40 -4.06 16.49
C ASN A 154 6.30 -2.71 15.80
N PHE A 155 5.53 -2.63 14.73
CA PHE A 155 5.32 -1.39 14.00
C PHE A 155 3.91 -1.34 13.42
N ILE A 156 3.19 -0.27 13.67
CA ILE A 156 1.83 -0.06 13.18
C ILE A 156 1.86 1.08 12.19
N THR A 157 1.20 0.90 11.05
CA THR A 157 0.99 1.94 10.04
C THR A 157 -0.48 2.10 9.76
N CYS A 158 -0.86 3.31 9.36
CA CYS A 158 -2.18 3.59 8.82
C CYS A 158 -2.04 4.60 7.69
N GLU A 159 -2.64 4.31 6.55
CA GLU A 159 -2.69 5.22 5.40
C GLU A 159 -4.13 5.37 4.89
N ILE A 160 -4.54 6.60 4.62
CA ILE A 160 -5.81 6.91 3.96
C ILE A 160 -5.50 7.32 2.53
N THR A 161 -6.07 6.59 1.57
CA THR A 161 -5.85 6.75 0.14
C THR A 161 -7.17 7.06 -0.55
N GLN A 162 -7.21 8.15 -1.30
CA GLN A 162 -8.28 8.41 -2.26
C GLN A 162 -7.95 7.72 -3.57
N GLN A 163 -8.91 6.99 -4.12
CA GLN A 163 -8.76 6.19 -5.34
C GLN A 163 -9.77 6.65 -6.38
N LEU A 164 -9.26 7.13 -7.51
CA LEU A 164 -10.04 7.51 -8.68
C LEU A 164 -9.79 6.48 -9.78
N PHE A 165 -10.79 5.66 -10.07
CA PHE A 165 -10.82 4.82 -11.25
C PHE A 165 -11.42 5.62 -12.41
N GLN A 166 -10.67 5.73 -13.51
CA GLN A 166 -11.05 6.47 -14.69
C GLN A 166 -10.94 5.57 -15.92
N GLY A 167 -12.00 5.55 -16.72
CA GLY A 167 -12.06 4.95 -18.05
C GLY A 167 -12.89 5.81 -18.99
N GLU A 168 -13.06 5.39 -20.24
CA GLU A 168 -13.80 6.18 -21.25
C GLU A 168 -15.25 6.50 -20.86
N THR A 169 -15.89 5.61 -20.10
CA THR A 169 -17.31 5.71 -19.71
C THR A 169 -17.55 5.60 -18.21
N MET A 170 -16.49 5.40 -17.42
CA MET A 170 -16.60 5.19 -15.98
C MET A 170 -15.66 6.12 -15.23
N ILE A 171 -16.21 6.81 -14.23
CA ILE A 171 -15.43 7.50 -13.21
C ILE A 171 -16.00 7.01 -11.88
N TYR A 172 -15.14 6.42 -11.06
CA TYR A 172 -15.49 5.95 -9.73
C TYR A 172 -14.46 6.43 -8.73
N LEU A 173 -14.93 7.10 -7.68
CA LEU A 173 -14.11 7.58 -6.59
C LEU A 173 -14.48 6.81 -5.32
N ASN A 174 -13.47 6.39 -4.56
CA ASN A 174 -13.64 5.87 -3.22
C ASN A 174 -12.47 6.30 -2.33
N GLU A 175 -12.62 6.07 -1.03
CA GLU A 175 -11.54 6.22 -0.07
C GLU A 175 -11.26 4.88 0.59
N VAL A 176 -9.99 4.62 0.82
CA VAL A 176 -9.49 3.37 1.39
C VAL A 176 -8.56 3.70 2.54
N GLU A 177 -8.89 3.20 3.71
CA GLU A 177 -8.00 3.19 4.87
C GLU A 177 -7.36 1.82 4.95
N THR A 178 -6.03 1.78 5.08
CA THR A 178 -5.28 0.56 5.32
C THR A 178 -4.46 0.72 6.59
N THR A 179 -4.76 -0.12 7.58
CA THR A 179 -4.02 -0.21 8.83
C THR A 179 -3.30 -1.54 8.88
N THR A 180 -2.00 -1.52 9.14
CA THR A 180 -1.19 -2.74 9.23
C THR A 180 -0.39 -2.76 10.51
N ASP A 181 -0.49 -3.87 11.25
CA ASP A 181 0.24 -4.14 12.48
C ASP A 181 1.29 -5.23 12.22
N TYR A 182 2.54 -4.80 12.09
CA TYR A 182 3.69 -5.64 11.76
C TYR A 182 4.42 -6.11 13.01
N HIS A 183 4.88 -7.36 12.97
CA HIS A 183 5.67 -8.00 14.00
C HIS A 183 6.92 -8.62 13.37
N HIS A 184 8.08 -8.19 13.84
CA HIS A 184 9.37 -8.72 13.42
C HIS A 184 9.74 -9.91 14.31
N ILE A 185 9.98 -11.07 13.68
CA ILE A 185 10.26 -12.34 14.35
C ILE A 185 11.60 -12.86 13.85
N ILE A 186 12.47 -13.25 14.79
CA ILE A 186 13.69 -13.99 14.49
C ILE A 186 13.43 -15.45 14.85
N ASP A 187 13.23 -16.29 13.83
CA ASP A 187 13.04 -17.74 13.99
C ASP A 187 14.39 -18.45 13.83
N GLU A 188 14.70 -19.38 14.74
CA GLU A 188 15.99 -20.09 14.73
C GLU A 188 16.22 -20.96 13.49
N ASN A 189 15.15 -21.43 12.83
CA ASN A 189 15.22 -22.33 11.69
C ASN A 189 14.99 -21.62 10.35
N GLN A 190 14.15 -20.59 10.33
CA GLN A 190 13.72 -19.89 9.12
C GLN A 190 14.37 -18.51 8.96
N GLY A 191 15.05 -18.01 10.00
CA GLY A 191 15.70 -16.70 9.99
C GLY A 191 14.72 -15.57 10.27
N GLU A 192 14.93 -14.44 9.62
CA GLU A 192 14.11 -13.24 9.78
C GLU A 192 12.76 -13.40 9.08
N ILE A 193 11.67 -13.15 9.79
CA ILE A 193 10.29 -13.20 9.30
C ILE A 193 9.58 -11.93 9.76
N ILE A 194 8.70 -11.38 8.92
CA ILE A 194 7.75 -10.35 9.35
C ILE A 194 6.34 -10.92 9.20
N GLU A 195 5.60 -10.97 10.30
CA GLU A 195 4.17 -11.24 10.28
C GLU A 195 3.39 -9.93 10.36
N ALA A 196 2.22 -9.86 9.74
CA ALA A 196 1.35 -8.71 9.92
C ALA A 196 -0.14 -9.03 9.89
N ASN A 197 -0.91 -8.27 10.66
CA ASN A 197 -2.36 -8.20 10.51
C ASN A 197 -2.70 -6.89 9.81
N GLN A 198 -3.38 -6.97 8.67
CA GLN A 198 -3.82 -5.79 7.93
C GLN A 198 -5.34 -5.72 7.89
N ILE A 199 -5.89 -4.53 8.09
CA ILE A 199 -7.30 -4.23 7.86
C ILE A 199 -7.37 -3.17 6.76
N THR A 200 -8.22 -3.45 5.77
CA THR A 200 -8.56 -2.49 4.72
C THR A 200 -10.03 -2.13 4.85
N ALA A 201 -10.30 -0.85 5.07
CA ALA A 201 -11.63 -0.29 5.18
C ALA A 201 -11.96 0.58 3.97
N ILE A 202 -13.12 0.34 3.35
CA ILE A 202 -13.60 1.06 2.18
C ILE A 202 -14.69 2.02 2.59
N TYR A 203 -14.54 3.29 2.22
CA TYR A 203 -15.52 4.34 2.44
C TYR A 203 -16.06 4.83 1.10
N LEU A 204 -17.34 5.25 1.11
CA LEU A 204 -17.96 5.84 -0.07
C LEU A 204 -17.37 7.21 -0.36
N SER A 205 -17.32 7.56 -1.64
CA SER A 205 -17.02 8.93 -2.06
C SER A 205 -18.14 9.87 -1.63
N PRO A 206 -17.83 11.15 -1.33
CA PRO A 206 -18.83 12.21 -1.15
C PRO A 206 -19.84 12.39 -2.29
N GLN A 207 -19.54 11.82 -3.47
CA GLN A 207 -20.40 11.85 -4.65
C GLN A 207 -21.37 10.67 -4.72
N ASP A 208 -21.19 9.65 -3.87
CA ASP A 208 -22.07 8.49 -3.81
C ASP A 208 -23.44 8.89 -3.20
N PRO A 209 -24.59 8.47 -3.78
CA PRO A 209 -25.90 8.76 -3.23
C PRO A 209 -26.08 8.33 -1.76
N ASP A 210 -25.41 7.25 -1.35
CA ASP A 210 -25.52 6.69 0.00
C ASP A 210 -24.44 7.23 0.94
N TYR A 211 -23.60 8.18 0.52
CA TYR A 211 -22.51 8.74 1.33
C TYR A 211 -22.97 9.25 2.71
N PHE A 212 -24.05 10.04 2.73
CA PHE A 212 -24.58 10.58 3.99
C PHE A 212 -25.28 9.51 4.83
N VAL A 213 -25.81 8.45 4.21
CA VAL A 213 -26.39 7.30 4.91
C VAL A 213 -25.27 6.49 5.58
N ALA A 214 -24.13 6.32 4.90
CA ALA A 214 -22.97 5.64 5.45
C ALA A 214 -22.34 6.38 6.62
N GLY A 215 -22.48 7.71 6.72
CA GLY A 215 -22.20 8.45 7.94
C GLY A 215 -20.76 8.34 8.46
N ASN A 216 -19.78 8.28 7.54
CA ASN A 216 -18.36 8.05 7.84
C ASN A 216 -18.05 6.65 8.44
N HIS A 217 -18.94 5.67 8.23
CA HIS A 217 -18.66 4.27 8.49
C HIS A 217 -18.14 3.58 7.22
N PRO A 218 -17.24 2.59 7.36
CA PRO A 218 -16.81 1.80 6.22
C PRO A 218 -17.96 0.94 5.72
N VAL A 219 -18.12 0.90 4.39
CA VAL A 219 -19.10 0.05 3.69
C VAL A 219 -18.58 -1.37 3.46
N ALA A 220 -17.26 -1.56 3.52
CA ALA A 220 -16.62 -2.88 3.49
C ALA A 220 -15.35 -2.87 4.35
N LEU A 221 -15.11 -3.98 5.03
CA LEU A 221 -13.90 -4.26 5.79
C LEU A 221 -13.33 -5.59 5.32
N TYR A 222 -12.03 -5.63 5.08
CA TYR A 222 -11.28 -6.83 4.74
C TYR A 222 -10.15 -7.00 5.74
N ARG A 223 -10.01 -8.19 6.31
CA ARG A 223 -8.91 -8.52 7.22
C ARG A 223 -7.97 -9.51 6.54
N TYR A 224 -6.69 -9.16 6.50
CA TYR A 224 -5.64 -9.98 5.94
C TYR A 224 -4.64 -10.39 7.00
N GLN A 225 -4.11 -11.60 6.86
CA GLN A 225 -2.88 -12.03 7.51
C GLN A 225 -1.77 -12.05 6.47
N LEU A 226 -0.66 -11.38 6.78
CA LEU A 226 0.52 -11.29 5.93
C LEU A 226 1.68 -12.04 6.59
N GLU A 227 2.46 -12.72 5.76
CA GLU A 227 3.74 -13.34 6.13
C GLU A 227 4.75 -12.90 5.08
N LEU A 228 5.84 -12.28 5.50
CA LEU A 228 6.90 -11.78 4.65
C LEU A 228 8.17 -12.57 4.97
N LEU A 229 8.64 -13.29 3.97
CA LEU A 229 9.89 -14.04 4.03
C LEU A 229 10.94 -13.34 3.16
N PRO A 230 12.22 -13.25 3.59
CA PRO A 230 13.28 -12.68 2.79
C PRO A 230 13.35 -13.35 1.42
N LEU A 231 13.47 -12.54 0.36
CA LEU A 231 13.73 -13.05 -0.98
C LEU A 231 15.20 -13.51 -1.03
N VAL A 232 15.43 -14.83 -1.00
CA VAL A 232 16.75 -15.39 -1.27
C VAL A 232 17.04 -15.18 -2.76
N GLU A 233 18.09 -14.42 -3.07
CA GLU A 233 18.59 -14.32 -4.45
C GLU A 233 19.16 -15.70 -4.85
N GLU A 234 18.62 -16.30 -5.92
CA GLU A 234 19.23 -17.45 -6.61
C GLU A 234 20.45 -17.02 -7.44
#